data_AF-A0A5R9PZ65-F1
#
_entry.id   AF-A0A5R9PZ65-F1
#
_cell.length_a   1.000
_cell.length_b   1.000
_cell.length_c   1.000
_cell.angle_alpha   90.00
_cell.angle_beta   90.00
_cell.angle_gamma   90.00
#
_symmetry.space_group_name_H-M   'P 1'
#
loop_
_entity.id
_entity.type
_entity.pdbx_description
1 polymer ?
#
loop_
_entity_poly.entity_id
_entity_poly.type
_entity_poly.pdbx_seq_one_letter_code
_entity_poly.pdbx_strand_id
1 'polypeptide(L)'
;MLKLAKYFWSCFFLVVINSSVDHPRLADKLSQTDFLERFPQAYYFVDINPFDLPASTLEKLRFIDEPEVNLAWLFHLVREGEFHKTRFLWQALPTNIPETRLNELVDLLVLKQRWEELTTLSKRLKPTERLETVLDVQQGIAPDKLNKAQLDGLSIALLPEQVAFNTECKNNVLLLADRFSAYQQLNALRDKYLQKPEPEQNSFCLSEVYYVGNALICEEGFKGFAICNMMRDLPKSDFLIVMTKSGLANVRGTQMTLTMTSDYDVLVHELMHFSGFEDEYAIYGQKAHWLCNSKGLKAPNLFVGLAENAPQGWVKSVTCQNGKLDAFKPALKWSKMQFQELPLSEQYRQLWQKKVQQDWLIEQQKLANNAQTNIN
;
A
#
# COMPACT_ATOMS: atom_id res chain seq x y z
N MET A 1 3.42 -63.06 -63.12
CA MET A 1 2.04 -62.53 -63.15
C MET A 1 1.57 -62.42 -61.71
N LEU A 2 1.12 -61.31 -61.13
CA LEU A 2 0.93 -59.89 -61.45
C LEU A 2 0.91 -59.24 -60.04
N LYS A 3 1.91 -58.45 -59.63
CA LYS A 3 2.00 -56.98 -59.75
C LYS A 3 0.85 -56.19 -59.09
N LEU A 4 1.28 -55.30 -58.18
CA LEU A 4 0.89 -53.89 -58.06
C LEU A 4 -0.57 -53.53 -58.36
N ALA A 5 -1.31 -53.11 -57.34
CA ALA A 5 -2.08 -51.86 -57.37
C ALA A 5 -2.92 -51.70 -56.10
N LYS A 6 -2.83 -50.50 -55.52
CA LYS A 6 -3.74 -49.82 -54.58
C LYS A 6 -3.06 -49.48 -53.27
N TYR A 7 -2.23 -48.45 -53.31
CA TYR A 7 -2.15 -47.35 -52.33
C TYR A 7 -1.13 -46.35 -52.89
N PHE A 8 -1.50 -45.69 -53.99
CA PHE A 8 -0.75 -44.59 -54.59
C PHE A 8 -1.76 -43.63 -55.24
N TRP A 9 -2.27 -42.69 -54.44
CA TRP A 9 -2.78 -41.39 -54.87
C TRP A 9 -2.85 -40.54 -53.59
N SER A 10 -1.76 -39.84 -53.27
CA SER A 10 -1.53 -38.44 -53.68
C SER A 10 -2.57 -37.49 -53.09
N CYS A 11 -2.28 -37.03 -51.88
CA CYS A 11 -2.32 -35.61 -51.54
C CYS A 11 -1.37 -35.39 -50.35
N PHE A 12 -0.08 -35.53 -50.64
CA PHE A 12 0.97 -34.83 -49.92
C PHE A 12 0.72 -33.32 -50.15
N PHE A 13 -0.08 -32.69 -49.30
CA PHE A 13 0.11 -31.26 -49.03
C PHE A 13 1.25 -31.17 -48.01
N LEU A 14 2.45 -31.54 -48.46
CA LEU A 14 3.64 -30.90 -47.95
C LEU A 14 3.52 -29.47 -48.47
N VAL A 15 3.00 -28.57 -47.62
CA VAL A 15 3.37 -27.18 -47.77
C VAL A 15 4.86 -27.16 -47.46
N VAL A 16 5.67 -27.32 -48.50
CA VAL A 16 7.07 -26.92 -48.50
C VAL A 16 7.01 -25.40 -48.35
N ILE A 17 6.94 -24.95 -47.10
CA ILE A 17 7.40 -23.61 -46.76
C ILE A 17 8.91 -23.72 -46.86
N ASN A 18 9.43 -23.65 -48.09
CA ASN A 18 10.79 -23.19 -48.29
C ASN A 18 10.92 -21.91 -47.47
N SER A 19 12.05 -21.78 -46.79
CA SER A 19 12.53 -20.56 -46.13
C SER A 19 12.56 -19.41 -47.14
N SER A 20 11.39 -18.93 -47.53
CA SER A 20 11.21 -17.90 -48.52
C SER A 20 10.86 -16.65 -47.76
N VAL A 21 11.87 -15.82 -47.65
CA VAL A 21 11.80 -14.40 -47.29
C VAL A 21 10.77 -13.64 -48.18
N ASP A 22 10.19 -14.30 -49.21
CA ASP A 22 9.25 -13.72 -50.18
C ASP A 22 7.74 -13.97 -49.90
N HIS A 23 7.33 -14.53 -48.75
CA HIS A 23 5.89 -14.58 -48.46
C HIS A 23 5.38 -13.18 -48.09
N PRO A 24 4.41 -12.58 -48.83
CA PRO A 24 4.03 -11.16 -48.65
C PRO A 24 3.54 -10.82 -47.24
N ARG A 25 3.01 -11.80 -46.51
CA ARG A 25 2.53 -11.65 -45.13
C ARG A 25 3.60 -11.85 -44.05
N LEU A 26 4.85 -12.08 -44.45
CA LEU A 26 5.98 -12.19 -43.55
C LEU A 26 6.94 -11.00 -43.68
N ALA A 27 6.59 -10.01 -44.50
CA ALA A 27 7.44 -8.85 -44.80
C ALA A 27 7.33 -7.72 -43.76
N ASP A 28 6.20 -7.61 -43.05
CA ASP A 28 6.03 -6.63 -41.97
C ASP A 28 5.45 -7.26 -40.69
N LYS A 29 5.73 -6.65 -39.53
CA LYS A 29 5.34 -7.19 -38.21
C LYS A 29 3.82 -7.35 -38.04
N LEU A 30 3.02 -6.47 -38.66
CA LEU A 30 1.56 -6.48 -38.53
C LEU A 30 0.96 -7.68 -39.28
N SER A 31 1.43 -7.93 -40.50
CA SER A 31 1.04 -9.08 -41.32
C SER A 31 1.53 -10.41 -40.74
N GLN A 32 2.73 -10.43 -40.12
CA GLN A 32 3.22 -11.58 -39.36
C GLN A 32 2.31 -11.92 -38.18
N THR A 33 1.86 -10.90 -37.44
CA THR A 33 0.98 -11.06 -36.28
C THR A 33 -0.39 -11.65 -36.68
N ASP A 34 -1.03 -11.06 -37.69
CA ASP A 34 -2.31 -11.55 -38.23
C ASP A 34 -2.19 -12.98 -38.78
N PHE A 35 -1.02 -13.31 -39.34
CA PHE A 35 -0.73 -14.63 -39.86
C PHE A 35 -0.59 -15.67 -38.73
N LEU A 36 0.16 -15.35 -37.68
CA LEU A 36 0.36 -16.23 -36.52
C LEU A 36 -0.92 -16.45 -35.72
N GLU A 37 -1.82 -15.48 -35.66
CA GLU A 37 -3.12 -15.67 -35.01
C GLU A 37 -3.98 -16.73 -35.72
N ARG A 38 -3.89 -16.80 -37.05
CA ARG A 38 -4.61 -17.77 -37.87
C ARG A 38 -3.90 -19.12 -37.99
N PHE A 39 -2.56 -19.10 -37.95
CA PHE A 39 -1.72 -20.28 -38.14
C PHE A 39 -0.63 -20.38 -37.06
N PRO A 40 -0.98 -20.71 -35.81
CA PRO A 40 -0.05 -20.75 -34.68
C PRO A 40 1.19 -21.63 -34.90
N GLN A 41 1.03 -22.76 -35.60
CA GLN A 41 2.12 -23.68 -35.93
C GLN A 41 3.22 -23.05 -36.80
N ALA A 42 2.95 -21.90 -37.43
CA ALA A 42 3.93 -21.21 -38.24
C ALA A 42 4.95 -20.40 -37.43
N TYR A 43 4.79 -20.32 -36.10
CA TYR A 43 5.68 -19.60 -35.19
C TYR A 43 7.17 -19.92 -35.43
N TYR A 44 7.52 -21.19 -35.64
CA TYR A 44 8.90 -21.64 -35.88
C TYR A 44 9.53 -21.13 -37.19
N PHE A 45 8.74 -20.53 -38.09
CA PHE A 45 9.20 -20.03 -39.38
C PHE A 45 9.24 -18.49 -39.43
N VAL A 46 8.93 -17.81 -38.32
CA VAL A 46 8.88 -16.35 -38.23
C VAL A 46 9.88 -15.87 -37.18
N ASP A 47 10.74 -14.94 -37.56
CA ASP A 47 11.63 -14.26 -36.63
C ASP A 47 10.88 -13.11 -35.95
N ILE A 48 10.17 -13.43 -34.86
CA ILE A 48 9.39 -12.48 -34.08
C ILE A 48 9.58 -12.70 -32.58
N ASN A 49 9.73 -11.60 -31.85
CA ASN A 49 9.81 -11.63 -30.40
C ASN A 49 8.39 -11.78 -29.82
N PRO A 50 8.09 -12.85 -29.04
CA PRO A 50 6.76 -13.05 -28.46
C PRO A 50 6.27 -11.89 -27.59
N PHE A 51 7.18 -11.13 -26.99
CA PHE A 51 6.84 -10.00 -26.14
C PHE A 51 6.32 -8.77 -26.91
N ASP A 52 6.49 -8.74 -28.24
CA ASP A 52 5.96 -7.70 -29.13
C ASP A 52 4.56 -8.06 -29.67
N LEU A 53 4.09 -9.30 -29.45
CA LEU A 53 2.83 -9.79 -30.01
C LEU A 53 1.61 -9.29 -29.20
N PRO A 54 0.46 -9.05 -29.86
CA PRO A 54 -0.77 -8.72 -29.17
C PRO A 54 -1.34 -9.94 -28.43
N ALA A 55 -2.21 -9.66 -27.47
CA ALA A 55 -2.82 -10.66 -26.60
C ALA A 55 -3.57 -11.75 -27.36
N SER A 56 -4.31 -11.39 -28.43
CA SER A 56 -5.08 -12.34 -29.25
C SER A 56 -4.17 -13.38 -29.88
N THR A 57 -3.01 -12.96 -30.41
CA THR A 57 -2.02 -13.86 -31.01
C THR A 57 -1.35 -14.73 -29.95
N LEU A 58 -0.92 -14.15 -28.82
CA LEU A 58 -0.31 -14.91 -27.71
C LEU A 58 -1.24 -15.99 -27.16
N GLU A 59 -2.54 -15.67 -27.01
CA GLU A 59 -3.53 -16.63 -26.54
C GLU A 59 -3.69 -17.82 -27.50
N LYS A 60 -3.55 -17.61 -28.81
CA LYS A 60 -3.55 -18.69 -29.80
C LYS A 60 -2.25 -19.47 -29.80
N LEU A 61 -1.12 -18.79 -29.63
CA LEU A 61 0.19 -19.41 -29.63
C LEU A 61 0.42 -20.29 -28.40
N ARG A 62 -0.20 -20.03 -27.24
CA ARG A 62 0.03 -20.84 -26.01
C ARG A 62 -0.18 -22.35 -26.18
N PHE A 63 -0.94 -22.79 -27.18
CA PHE A 63 -1.19 -24.21 -27.45
C PHE A 63 -0.01 -24.95 -28.11
N ILE A 64 1.02 -24.22 -28.58
CA ILE A 64 2.24 -24.81 -29.12
C ILE A 64 3.25 -25.17 -28.03
N ASP A 65 2.96 -24.83 -26.76
CA ASP A 65 3.75 -25.12 -25.56
C ASP A 65 5.21 -24.64 -25.62
N GLU A 66 5.45 -23.55 -26.35
CA GLU A 66 6.79 -22.94 -26.43
C GLU A 66 7.09 -22.08 -25.18
N PRO A 67 8.23 -22.30 -24.48
CA PRO A 67 8.51 -21.62 -23.21
C PRO A 67 8.52 -20.10 -23.28
N GLU A 68 9.07 -19.52 -24.36
CA GLU A 68 9.13 -18.05 -24.52
C GLU A 68 7.76 -17.44 -24.79
N VAL A 69 6.90 -18.14 -25.55
CA VAL A 69 5.50 -17.74 -25.78
C VAL A 69 4.71 -17.80 -24.48
N ASN A 70 4.87 -18.90 -23.72
CA ASN A 70 4.22 -19.05 -22.41
C ASN A 70 4.67 -17.98 -21.42
N LEU A 71 5.95 -17.59 -21.44
CA LEU A 71 6.48 -16.50 -20.64
C LEU A 71 5.91 -15.14 -21.07
N ALA A 72 5.87 -14.84 -22.37
CA ALA A 72 5.28 -13.59 -22.87
C ALA A 72 3.77 -13.50 -22.53
N TRP A 73 3.05 -14.61 -22.64
CA TRP A 73 1.64 -14.70 -22.24
C TRP A 73 1.45 -14.49 -20.74
N LEU A 74 2.32 -15.05 -19.90
CA LEU A 74 2.32 -14.80 -18.46
C LEU A 74 2.49 -13.30 -18.15
N PHE A 75 3.45 -12.63 -18.80
CA PHE A 75 3.65 -11.19 -18.65
C PHE A 75 2.40 -10.39 -18.98
N HIS A 76 1.72 -10.74 -20.08
CA HIS A 76 0.44 -10.11 -20.44
C HIS A 76 -0.61 -10.30 -19.34
N LEU A 77 -0.83 -11.54 -18.88
CA LEU A 77 -1.81 -11.82 -17.83
C LEU A 77 -1.51 -11.11 -16.50
N VAL A 78 -0.23 -11.01 -16.11
CA VAL A 78 0.18 -10.28 -14.91
C VAL A 78 -0.11 -8.77 -15.05
N ARG A 79 0.15 -8.18 -16.23
CA ARG A 79 -0.15 -6.77 -16.51
C ARG A 79 -1.65 -6.48 -16.42
N GLU A 80 -2.49 -7.36 -16.95
CA GLU A 80 -3.95 -7.24 -16.90
C GLU A 80 -4.54 -7.60 -15.53
N GLY A 81 -3.75 -8.19 -14.62
CA GLY A 81 -4.23 -8.62 -13.30
C GLY A 81 -5.03 -9.93 -13.33
N GLU A 82 -4.91 -10.70 -14.42
CA GLU A 82 -5.65 -11.94 -14.69
C GLU A 82 -5.00 -13.16 -14.01
N PHE A 83 -4.69 -13.04 -12.71
CA PHE A 83 -3.86 -14.01 -11.99
C PHE A 83 -4.45 -15.42 -11.91
N HIS A 84 -5.78 -15.56 -11.94
CA HIS A 84 -6.43 -16.87 -11.96
C HIS A 84 -6.03 -17.69 -13.21
N LYS A 85 -5.75 -17.02 -14.34
CA LYS A 85 -5.28 -17.65 -15.59
C LYS A 85 -3.78 -17.97 -15.57
N THR A 86 -3.01 -17.42 -14.62
CA THR A 86 -1.55 -17.61 -14.56
C THR A 86 -1.13 -18.90 -13.85
N ARG A 87 -2.03 -19.54 -13.10
CA ARG A 87 -1.71 -20.64 -12.18
C ARG A 87 -0.88 -21.76 -12.82
N PHE A 88 -1.25 -22.18 -14.03
CA PHE A 88 -0.55 -23.26 -14.75
C PHE A 88 0.75 -22.77 -15.41
N LEU A 89 0.83 -21.50 -15.78
CA LEU A 89 2.02 -20.92 -16.43
C LEU A 89 3.20 -20.82 -15.46
N TRP A 90 2.95 -20.53 -14.18
CA TRP A 90 3.99 -20.62 -13.14
C TRP A 90 4.62 -22.02 -13.08
N GLN A 91 3.84 -23.05 -13.46
CA GLN A 91 4.31 -24.43 -13.46
C GLN A 91 5.23 -24.76 -14.62
N ALA A 92 5.01 -24.12 -15.76
CA ALA A 92 5.68 -24.33 -17.04
C ALA A 92 6.76 -23.29 -17.35
N LEU A 93 7.22 -22.53 -16.35
CA LEU A 93 8.27 -21.54 -16.55
C LEU A 93 9.58 -22.21 -17.01
N PRO A 94 10.27 -21.63 -18.02
CA PRO A 94 11.60 -22.11 -18.39
C PRO A 94 12.57 -21.96 -17.21
N THR A 95 13.48 -22.92 -17.07
CA THR A 95 14.47 -22.95 -15.98
C THR A 95 15.54 -21.86 -16.13
N ASN A 96 15.79 -21.40 -17.35
CA ASN A 96 16.77 -20.37 -17.69
C ASN A 96 16.07 -19.15 -18.27
N ILE A 97 15.66 -18.20 -17.42
CA ILE A 97 15.15 -16.89 -17.84
C ILE A 97 16.31 -15.89 -17.75
N PRO A 98 16.55 -15.05 -18.78
CA PRO A 98 17.51 -13.97 -18.68
C PRO A 98 17.24 -13.09 -17.46
N GLU A 99 18.28 -12.73 -16.71
CA GLU A 99 18.13 -11.99 -15.45
C GLU A 99 17.32 -10.69 -15.63
N THR A 100 17.54 -9.95 -16.72
CA THR A 100 16.78 -8.74 -17.05
C THR A 100 15.29 -9.02 -17.14
N ARG A 101 14.88 -10.10 -17.83
CA ARG A 101 13.49 -10.52 -17.96
C ARG A 101 12.91 -10.97 -16.62
N LEU A 102 13.67 -11.71 -15.83
CA LEU A 102 13.19 -12.13 -14.51
C LEU A 102 12.97 -10.90 -13.60
N ASN A 103 13.87 -9.93 -13.63
CA ASN A 103 13.73 -8.68 -12.87
C ASN A 103 12.51 -7.86 -13.34
N GLU A 104 12.23 -7.77 -14.65
CA GLU A 104 11.00 -7.14 -15.17
C GLU A 104 9.74 -7.82 -14.64
N LEU A 105 9.72 -9.16 -14.54
CA LEU A 105 8.59 -9.91 -13.98
C LEU A 105 8.43 -9.64 -12.48
N VAL A 106 9.55 -9.58 -11.74
CA VAL A 106 9.56 -9.26 -10.31
C VAL A 106 8.97 -7.87 -10.08
N ASP A 107 9.42 -6.87 -10.81
CA ASP A 107 8.92 -5.49 -10.68
C ASP A 107 7.42 -5.39 -11.02
N LEU A 108 6.95 -6.11 -12.05
CA LEU A 108 5.52 -6.20 -12.37
C LEU A 108 4.71 -6.84 -11.24
N LEU A 109 5.21 -7.90 -10.61
CA LEU A 109 4.52 -8.56 -9.50
C LEU A 109 4.52 -7.69 -8.23
N VAL A 110 5.60 -6.97 -7.95
CA VAL A 110 5.66 -5.97 -6.87
C VAL A 110 4.65 -4.85 -7.11
N LEU A 111 4.56 -4.32 -8.32
CA LEU A 111 3.58 -3.29 -8.69
C LEU A 111 2.13 -3.78 -8.48
N LYS A 112 1.88 -5.06 -8.77
CA LYS A 112 0.57 -5.70 -8.58
C LYS A 112 0.37 -6.29 -7.18
N GLN A 113 1.32 -6.10 -6.26
CA GLN A 113 1.32 -6.61 -4.89
C GLN A 113 1.10 -8.14 -4.79
N ARG A 114 1.74 -8.89 -5.70
CA ARG A 114 1.59 -10.34 -5.85
C ARG A 114 2.69 -11.12 -5.14
N TRP A 115 2.65 -11.07 -3.82
CA TRP A 115 3.68 -11.65 -2.95
C TRP A 115 3.74 -13.18 -2.97
N GLU A 116 2.60 -13.84 -3.19
CA GLU A 116 2.53 -15.30 -3.31
C GLU A 116 3.22 -15.80 -4.59
N GLU A 117 3.03 -15.09 -5.70
CA GLU A 117 3.70 -15.36 -6.97
C GLU A 117 5.21 -15.14 -6.86
N LEU A 118 5.66 -14.07 -6.21
CA LEU A 118 7.09 -13.84 -5.93
C LEU A 118 7.71 -14.98 -5.12
N THR A 119 6.98 -15.46 -4.11
CA THR A 119 7.40 -16.62 -3.29
C THR A 119 7.41 -17.92 -4.12
N THR A 120 6.51 -18.05 -5.09
CA THR A 120 6.46 -19.20 -5.99
C THR A 120 7.63 -19.18 -6.97
N LEU A 121 7.99 -18.00 -7.48
CA LEU A 121 9.15 -17.80 -8.36
C LEU A 121 10.45 -18.21 -7.68
N SER A 122 10.70 -17.76 -6.44
CA SER A 122 11.96 -18.06 -5.73
C SER A 122 12.15 -19.54 -5.38
N LYS A 123 11.06 -20.32 -5.32
CA LYS A 123 11.11 -21.77 -5.12
C LYS A 123 11.44 -22.56 -6.39
N ARG A 124 11.24 -21.95 -7.56
CA ARG A 124 11.32 -22.65 -8.86
C ARG A 124 12.55 -22.26 -9.65
N LEU A 125 12.95 -21.01 -9.54
CA LEU A 125 14.08 -20.45 -10.28
C LEU A 125 15.19 -20.10 -9.30
N LYS A 126 16.43 -20.09 -9.81
CA LYS A 126 17.53 -19.47 -9.06
C LYS A 126 17.17 -17.99 -8.88
N PRO A 127 17.02 -17.50 -7.65
CA PRO A 127 16.61 -16.13 -7.43
C PRO A 127 17.73 -15.16 -7.84
N THR A 128 17.34 -14.04 -8.42
CA THR A 128 18.23 -12.91 -8.69
C THR A 128 18.36 -12.06 -7.42
N GLU A 129 19.41 -11.25 -7.31
CA GLU A 129 19.56 -10.33 -6.18
C GLU A 129 18.32 -9.43 -5.98
N ARG A 130 17.67 -9.05 -7.09
CA ARG A 130 16.42 -8.29 -7.09
C ARG A 130 15.29 -9.05 -6.40
N LEU A 131 15.07 -10.31 -6.78
CA LEU A 131 14.03 -11.15 -6.19
C LEU A 131 14.32 -11.45 -4.71
N GLU A 132 15.57 -11.75 -4.38
CA GLU A 132 15.99 -11.98 -2.98
C GLU A 132 15.71 -10.73 -2.14
N THR A 133 16.15 -9.55 -2.58
CA THR A 133 15.94 -8.29 -1.86
C THR A 133 14.45 -7.99 -1.67
N VAL A 134 13.63 -8.16 -2.71
CA VAL A 134 12.17 -7.94 -2.61
C VAL A 134 11.54 -8.86 -1.57
N LEU A 135 11.93 -10.14 -1.53
CA LEU A 135 11.43 -11.10 -0.57
C LEU A 135 11.92 -10.79 0.86
N ASP A 136 13.18 -10.40 1.02
CA ASP A 136 13.76 -10.04 2.31
C ASP A 136 13.08 -8.80 2.89
N VAL A 137 12.87 -7.76 2.08
CA VAL A 137 12.11 -6.57 2.49
C VAL A 137 10.69 -6.97 2.90
N GLN A 138 10.01 -7.80 2.10
CA GLN A 138 8.65 -8.26 2.39
C GLN A 138 8.57 -9.10 3.68
N GLN A 139 9.64 -9.82 4.01
CA GLN A 139 9.74 -10.61 5.24
C GLN A 139 10.11 -9.78 6.48
N GLY A 140 10.50 -8.52 6.29
CA GLY A 140 10.90 -7.64 7.38
C GLY A 140 12.34 -7.88 7.85
N ILE A 141 13.23 -8.28 6.94
CA ILE A 141 14.65 -8.43 7.26
C ILE A 141 15.27 -7.08 7.65
N ALA A 142 16.21 -7.12 8.59
CA ALA A 142 16.86 -5.92 9.12
C ALA A 142 17.58 -5.12 8.00
N PRO A 143 17.47 -3.77 7.96
CA PRO A 143 18.05 -2.96 6.90
C PRO A 143 19.55 -3.15 6.63
N ASP A 144 20.34 -3.48 7.65
CA ASP A 144 21.79 -3.72 7.57
C ASP A 144 22.15 -5.01 6.82
N LYS A 145 21.18 -5.92 6.64
CA LYS A 145 21.35 -7.19 5.93
C LYS A 145 20.90 -7.13 4.48
N LEU A 146 20.35 -6.00 4.03
CA LEU A 146 19.78 -5.85 2.71
C LEU A 146 20.80 -5.28 1.71
N ASN A 147 20.66 -5.67 0.45
CA ASN A 147 21.48 -5.11 -0.63
C ASN A 147 21.06 -3.66 -0.92
N LYS A 148 21.91 -2.70 -0.53
CA LYS A 148 21.65 -1.27 -0.68
C LYS A 148 21.38 -0.84 -2.13
N ALA A 149 22.14 -1.36 -3.09
CA ALA A 149 21.95 -1.00 -4.50
C ALA A 149 20.57 -1.44 -5.01
N GLN A 150 20.09 -2.61 -4.57
CA GLN A 150 18.76 -3.09 -4.90
C GLN A 150 17.65 -2.27 -4.22
N LEU A 151 17.86 -1.85 -2.97
CA LEU A 151 16.92 -0.97 -2.26
C LEU A 151 16.77 0.40 -2.94
N ASP A 152 17.88 0.99 -3.37
CA ASP A 152 17.87 2.25 -4.12
C ASP A 152 17.07 2.09 -5.43
N GLY A 153 17.26 0.97 -6.14
CA GLY A 153 16.46 0.63 -7.33
C GLY A 153 15.00 0.27 -7.05
N LEU A 154 14.60 0.01 -5.78
CA LEU A 154 13.20 -0.16 -5.36
C LEU A 154 12.58 1.16 -4.86
N SER A 155 13.36 2.25 -4.81
CA SER A 155 12.96 3.51 -4.16
C SER A 155 12.50 3.30 -2.70
N ILE A 156 13.18 2.42 -1.96
CA ILE A 156 12.91 2.17 -0.54
C ILE A 156 13.82 3.06 0.31
N ALA A 157 13.23 4.02 1.02
CA ALA A 157 13.97 4.84 1.96
C ALA A 157 14.20 4.08 3.28
N LEU A 158 15.45 4.10 3.77
CA LEU A 158 15.81 3.59 5.10
C LEU A 158 15.77 4.73 6.12
N LEU A 159 15.42 4.42 7.37
CA LEU A 159 15.32 5.41 8.44
C LEU A 159 16.70 6.02 8.77
N PRO A 160 16.92 7.33 8.49
CA PRO A 160 18.17 8.02 8.85
C PRO A 160 18.26 8.26 10.37
N GLU A 161 19.41 8.73 10.84
CA GLU A 161 19.59 9.15 12.24
C GLU A 161 18.74 10.38 12.59
N GLN A 162 18.56 11.29 11.62
CA GLN A 162 17.78 12.50 11.77
C GLN A 162 16.88 12.70 10.56
N VAL A 163 15.65 13.15 10.81
CA VAL A 163 14.68 13.52 9.77
C VAL A 163 14.45 15.02 9.86
N ALA A 164 14.65 15.70 8.73
CA ALA A 164 14.37 17.13 8.63
C ALA A 164 12.88 17.34 8.33
N PHE A 165 12.21 18.10 9.19
CA PHE A 165 10.85 18.58 8.96
C PHE A 165 10.86 20.08 8.66
N ASN A 166 9.80 20.55 7.99
CA ASN A 166 9.60 21.97 7.75
C ASN A 166 9.46 22.72 9.09
N THR A 167 10.16 23.85 9.25
CA THR A 167 10.09 24.71 10.43
C THR A 167 8.72 25.34 10.65
N GLU A 168 7.91 25.49 9.59
CA GLU A 168 6.52 25.95 9.67
C GLU A 168 5.56 24.84 10.07
N CYS A 169 6.04 23.60 10.21
CA CYS A 169 5.20 22.48 10.58
C CYS A 169 4.72 22.61 12.03
N LYS A 170 3.42 22.40 12.23
CA LYS A 170 2.83 22.41 13.57
C LYS A 170 3.02 21.07 14.27
N ASN A 171 2.96 19.96 13.53
CA ASN A 171 3.15 18.61 14.05
C ASN A 171 3.94 17.73 13.06
N ASN A 172 5.12 17.29 13.48
CA ASN A 172 6.00 16.43 12.70
C ASN A 172 5.62 14.97 12.89
N VAL A 173 5.34 14.26 11.79
CA VAL A 173 4.85 12.88 11.83
C VAL A 173 5.81 11.96 11.10
N LEU A 174 6.45 11.05 11.85
CA LEU A 174 7.32 10.03 11.28
C LEU A 174 6.48 8.86 10.75
N LEU A 175 6.78 8.38 9.54
CA LEU A 175 6.08 7.25 8.92
C LEU A 175 6.98 6.02 8.82
N LEU A 176 6.57 4.89 9.37
CA LEU A 176 7.36 3.65 9.40
C LEU A 176 6.60 2.45 8.85
N ALA A 177 7.33 1.54 8.20
CA ALA A 177 6.83 0.26 7.73
C ALA A 177 7.85 -0.88 7.97
N ASP A 178 7.35 -2.05 8.38
CA ASP A 178 8.16 -3.25 8.64
C ASP A 178 8.33 -4.15 7.42
N ARG A 179 7.54 -3.96 6.36
CA ARG A 179 7.58 -4.79 5.14
C ARG A 179 7.23 -4.01 3.88
N PHE A 180 7.52 -4.59 2.72
CA PHE A 180 7.35 -3.89 1.45
C PHE A 180 5.88 -3.55 1.15
N SER A 181 4.95 -4.47 1.37
CA SER A 181 3.53 -4.20 1.15
C SER A 181 3.02 -3.05 2.04
N ALA A 182 3.46 -3.01 3.29
CA ALA A 182 3.13 -1.94 4.25
C ALA A 182 3.73 -0.60 3.82
N TYR A 183 4.98 -0.61 3.32
CA TYR A 183 5.64 0.56 2.75
C TYR A 183 4.87 1.13 1.56
N GLN A 184 4.42 0.29 0.64
CA GLN A 184 3.65 0.73 -0.53
C GLN A 184 2.28 1.30 -0.14
N GLN A 185 1.54 0.62 0.76
CA GLN A 185 0.23 1.09 1.22
C GLN A 185 0.34 2.43 1.96
N LEU A 186 1.33 2.57 2.85
CA LEU A 186 1.52 3.81 3.59
C LEU A 186 1.96 4.97 2.69
N ASN A 187 2.79 4.71 1.66
CA ASN A 187 3.11 5.72 0.65
C ASN A 187 1.86 6.15 -0.13
N ALA A 188 1.00 5.21 -0.54
CA ALA A 188 -0.24 5.56 -1.24
C ALA A 188 -1.17 6.46 -0.39
N LEU A 189 -1.29 6.16 0.92
CA LEU A 189 -2.05 7.00 1.84
C LEU A 189 -1.40 8.38 2.04
N ARG A 190 -0.08 8.41 2.21
CA ARG A 190 0.70 9.64 2.33
C ARG A 190 0.53 10.53 1.11
N ASP A 191 0.68 9.99 -0.10
CA ASP A 191 0.57 10.74 -1.35
C ASP A 191 -0.84 11.34 -1.50
N LYS A 192 -1.88 10.58 -1.12
CA LYS A 192 -3.25 11.10 -1.10
C LYS A 192 -3.44 12.20 -0.05
N TYR A 193 -2.82 12.09 1.12
CA TYR A 193 -2.84 13.15 2.13
C TYR A 193 -2.14 14.42 1.65
N LEU A 194 -0.97 14.30 1.02
CA LEU A 194 -0.22 15.46 0.54
C LEU A 194 -0.92 16.22 -0.59
N GLN A 195 -1.84 15.60 -1.32
CA GLN A 195 -2.69 16.30 -2.30
C GLN A 195 -3.70 17.25 -1.65
N LYS A 196 -4.20 16.90 -0.46
CA LYS A 196 -5.16 17.73 0.29
C LYS A 196 -4.96 17.53 1.80
N PRO A 197 -3.95 18.18 2.40
CA PRO A 197 -3.67 18.01 3.81
C PRO A 197 -4.84 18.48 4.69
N GLU A 198 -5.20 17.64 5.66
CA GLU A 198 -6.21 17.95 6.67
C GLU A 198 -5.55 18.24 8.03
N PRO A 199 -6.11 19.16 8.83
CA PRO A 199 -7.25 20.02 8.51
C PRO A 199 -6.87 21.26 7.67
N GLU A 200 -5.58 21.54 7.52
CA GLU A 200 -5.01 22.56 6.64
C GLU A 200 -3.53 22.26 6.38
N GLN A 201 -2.94 22.96 5.42
CA GLN A 201 -1.50 22.87 5.14
C GLN A 201 -0.66 23.08 6.42
N ASN A 202 0.47 22.37 6.52
CA ASN A 202 1.42 22.42 7.64
C ASN A 202 0.86 22.01 9.02
N SER A 203 -0.37 21.47 9.11
CA SER A 203 -0.90 20.94 10.36
C SER A 203 -0.21 19.67 10.81
N PHE A 204 -0.08 18.68 9.91
CA PHE A 204 0.64 17.44 10.12
C PHE A 204 1.57 17.22 8.94
N CYS A 205 2.88 17.29 9.14
CA CYS A 205 3.86 17.10 8.08
C CYS A 205 4.36 15.67 8.16
N LEU A 206 3.83 14.85 7.25
CA LEU A 206 4.24 13.46 7.13
C LEU A 206 5.63 13.38 6.50
N SER A 207 6.56 12.69 7.16
CA SER A 207 7.86 12.35 6.58
C SER A 207 7.70 11.48 5.34
N GLU A 208 8.80 11.20 4.64
CA GLU A 208 8.84 10.00 3.78
C GLU A 208 8.52 8.75 4.61
N VAL A 209 8.04 7.69 3.95
CA VAL A 209 7.89 6.39 4.60
C VAL A 209 9.27 5.76 4.71
N TYR A 210 9.65 5.30 5.89
CA TYR A 210 10.90 4.60 6.10
C TYR A 210 10.68 3.13 6.39
N TYR A 211 11.44 2.28 5.69
CA TYR A 211 11.53 0.87 5.99
C TYR A 211 12.42 0.64 7.21
N VAL A 212 11.89 -0.12 8.18
CA VAL A 212 12.59 -0.45 9.44
C VAL A 212 12.71 -1.94 9.70
N GLY A 213 12.11 -2.79 8.86
CA GLY A 213 12.16 -4.24 9.00
C GLY A 213 11.78 -4.72 10.40
N ASN A 214 12.56 -5.65 10.93
CA ASN A 214 12.38 -6.26 12.25
C ASN A 214 12.67 -5.34 13.45
N ALA A 215 13.10 -4.09 13.23
CA ALA A 215 13.23 -3.11 14.32
C ALA A 215 11.85 -2.66 14.85
N LEU A 216 10.78 -2.99 14.13
CA LEU A 216 9.40 -2.75 14.49
C LEU A 216 8.70 -4.07 14.76
N ILE A 217 8.25 -4.28 16.00
CA ILE A 217 7.49 -5.47 16.39
C ILE A 217 6.04 -5.05 16.64
N CYS A 218 5.13 -5.54 15.81
CA CYS A 218 3.70 -5.31 15.95
C CYS A 218 2.97 -6.60 16.32
N GLU A 219 2.06 -6.49 17.27
CA GLU A 219 1.20 -7.58 17.74
C GLU A 219 -0.25 -7.12 17.85
N GLU A 220 -1.17 -8.10 17.87
CA GLU A 220 -2.58 -7.84 18.11
C GLU A 220 -2.83 -7.72 19.62
N GLY A 221 -3.26 -6.52 20.04
CA GLY A 221 -3.55 -6.19 21.41
C GLY A 221 -5.00 -6.45 21.82
N PHE A 222 -5.42 -5.78 22.89
CA PHE A 222 -6.79 -5.89 23.41
C PHE A 222 -7.84 -5.55 22.34
N LYS A 223 -8.89 -6.38 22.21
CA LYS A 223 -9.97 -6.24 21.21
C LYS A 223 -9.50 -6.20 19.75
N GLY A 224 -8.29 -6.67 19.47
CA GLY A 224 -7.78 -6.76 18.12
C GLY A 224 -7.06 -5.50 17.63
N PHE A 225 -6.89 -4.47 18.47
CA PHE A 225 -6.14 -3.27 18.07
C PHE A 225 -4.65 -3.57 17.93
N ALA A 226 -4.02 -3.07 16.87
CA ALA A 226 -2.60 -3.27 16.66
C ALA A 226 -1.76 -2.44 17.65
N ILE A 227 -0.77 -3.05 18.28
CA ILE A 227 0.21 -2.41 19.15
C ILE A 227 1.59 -2.69 18.58
N CYS A 228 2.42 -1.65 18.45
CA CYS A 228 3.79 -1.83 17.99
C CYS A 228 4.80 -1.20 18.94
N ASN A 229 5.93 -1.89 19.08
CA ASN A 229 7.09 -1.43 19.84
C ASN A 229 8.29 -1.29 18.90
N MET A 230 9.06 -0.21 19.08
CA MET A 230 10.33 -0.03 18.40
C MET A 230 11.47 -0.61 19.24
N MET A 231 12.40 -1.30 18.58
CA MET A 231 13.63 -1.85 19.18
C MET A 231 14.85 -0.93 19.02
N ARG A 232 14.66 0.27 18.50
CA ARG A 232 15.71 1.26 18.30
C ARG A 232 15.20 2.66 18.61
N ASP A 233 16.14 3.56 18.87
CA ASP A 233 15.84 4.97 18.98
C ASP A 233 15.33 5.52 17.64
N LEU A 234 14.33 6.38 17.74
CA LEU A 234 13.70 7.06 16.62
C LEU A 234 14.22 8.50 16.51
N PRO A 235 14.34 9.04 15.29
CA PRO A 235 14.49 10.46 15.07
C PRO A 235 13.39 11.24 15.79
N LYS A 236 13.71 12.45 16.25
CA LYS A 236 12.74 13.31 16.94
C LYS A 236 11.56 13.62 16.02
N SER A 237 10.36 13.30 16.48
CA SER A 237 9.07 13.69 15.88
C SER A 237 8.02 13.89 16.98
N ASP A 238 6.93 14.57 16.66
CA ASP A 238 5.82 14.77 17.59
C ASP A 238 4.92 13.53 17.64
N PHE A 239 4.74 12.91 16.46
CA PHE A 239 3.93 11.72 16.28
C PHE A 239 4.62 10.67 15.41
N LEU A 240 4.08 9.45 15.48
CA LEU A 240 4.51 8.29 14.71
C LEU A 240 3.28 7.62 14.08
N ILE A 241 3.35 7.29 12.79
CA ILE A 241 2.40 6.41 12.12
C ILE A 241 3.14 5.16 11.67
N VAL A 242 2.60 4.01 12.04
CA VAL A 242 3.11 2.69 11.68
C VAL A 242 2.07 1.93 10.87
N MET A 243 2.49 1.36 9.75
CA MET A 243 1.66 0.42 9.00
C MET A 243 1.92 -1.03 9.46
N THR A 244 0.88 -1.73 9.90
CA THR A 244 0.93 -3.08 10.45
C THR A 244 0.32 -4.10 9.49
N LYS A 245 0.69 -5.38 9.67
CA LYS A 245 0.10 -6.49 8.90
C LYS A 245 -1.36 -6.75 9.25
N SER A 246 -1.68 -6.62 10.53
CA SER A 246 -2.86 -7.18 11.16
C SER A 246 -3.26 -6.37 12.38
N GLY A 247 -4.47 -6.65 12.88
CA GLY A 247 -5.15 -5.87 13.89
C GLY A 247 -6.00 -4.77 13.29
N LEU A 248 -6.57 -3.94 14.15
CA LEU A 248 -7.35 -2.75 13.81
C LEU A 248 -6.49 -1.50 13.98
N ALA A 249 -6.79 -0.47 13.18
CA ALA A 249 -6.21 0.85 13.32
C ALA A 249 -6.51 1.44 14.71
N ASN A 250 -5.57 2.19 15.25
CA ASN A 250 -5.68 2.74 16.60
C ASN A 250 -4.69 3.88 16.83
N VAL A 251 -5.03 4.78 17.75
CA VAL A 251 -4.10 5.76 18.32
C VAL A 251 -3.87 5.49 19.80
N ARG A 252 -2.60 5.43 20.19
CA ARG A 252 -2.15 5.33 21.58
C ARG A 252 -1.07 6.37 21.85
N GLY A 253 -1.45 7.43 22.57
CA GLY A 253 -0.53 8.54 22.84
C GLY A 253 -0.11 9.21 21.54
N THR A 254 1.20 9.23 21.26
CA THR A 254 1.76 9.84 20.05
C THR A 254 1.94 8.86 18.88
N GLN A 255 1.48 7.61 19.01
CA GLN A 255 1.60 6.60 17.99
C GLN A 255 0.25 6.19 17.42
N MET A 256 0.15 6.20 16.10
CA MET A 256 -0.94 5.63 15.31
C MET A 256 -0.47 4.33 14.67
N THR A 257 -1.32 3.32 14.71
CA THR A 257 -1.19 2.11 13.89
C THR A 257 -2.27 2.11 12.82
N LEU A 258 -1.87 1.84 11.57
CA LEU A 258 -2.74 1.62 10.42
C LEU A 258 -2.54 0.19 9.94
N THR A 259 -3.46 -0.31 9.12
CA THR A 259 -3.44 -1.68 8.63
C THR A 259 -3.48 -1.69 7.11
N MET A 260 -3.21 -2.85 6.51
CA MET A 260 -3.30 -3.01 5.05
C MET A 260 -4.69 -2.70 4.46
N THR A 261 -5.74 -2.67 5.28
CA THR A 261 -7.10 -2.30 4.88
C THR A 261 -7.48 -0.87 5.23
N SER A 262 -6.61 -0.14 5.93
CA SER A 262 -6.84 1.29 6.24
C SER A 262 -6.83 2.08 4.94
N ASP A 263 -7.89 2.85 4.75
CA ASP A 263 -8.01 3.82 3.68
C ASP A 263 -7.70 5.24 4.17
N TYR A 264 -7.92 6.21 3.28
CA TYR A 264 -7.69 7.62 3.58
C TYR A 264 -8.61 8.16 4.69
N ASP A 265 -9.85 7.68 4.74
CA ASP A 265 -10.84 8.15 5.68
C ASP A 265 -10.52 7.68 7.11
N VAL A 266 -9.97 6.47 7.23
CA VAL A 266 -9.36 5.95 8.46
C VAL A 266 -8.14 6.78 8.85
N LEU A 267 -7.18 7.04 7.94
CA LEU A 267 -6.01 7.88 8.25
C LEU A 267 -6.44 9.25 8.82
N VAL A 268 -7.40 9.92 8.19
CA VAL A 268 -7.89 11.22 8.66
C VAL A 268 -8.58 11.11 10.02
N HIS A 269 -9.39 10.07 10.24
CA HIS A 269 -10.03 9.82 11.53
C HIS A 269 -8.99 9.67 12.64
N GLU A 270 -7.98 8.81 12.43
CA GLU A 270 -6.92 8.59 13.41
C GLU A 270 -6.06 9.84 13.63
N LEU A 271 -5.79 10.64 12.59
CA LEU A 271 -5.06 11.91 12.74
C LEU A 271 -5.80 12.90 13.67
N MET A 272 -7.14 12.88 13.70
CA MET A 272 -7.90 13.73 14.62
C MET A 272 -7.66 13.35 16.09
N HIS A 273 -7.39 12.07 16.38
CA HIS A 273 -7.04 11.64 17.74
C HIS A 273 -5.71 12.22 18.22
N PHE A 274 -4.74 12.49 17.33
CA PHE A 274 -3.52 13.22 17.72
C PHE A 274 -3.81 14.64 18.23
N SER A 275 -4.91 15.25 17.79
CA SER A 275 -5.39 16.53 18.33
C SER A 275 -6.39 16.37 19.50
N GLY A 276 -6.52 15.16 20.03
CA GLY A 276 -7.34 14.87 21.20
C GLY A 276 -8.85 14.82 20.93
N PHE A 277 -9.27 14.63 19.68
CA PHE A 277 -10.67 14.33 19.37
C PHE A 277 -11.04 12.95 19.94
N GLU A 278 -12.29 12.81 20.36
CA GLU A 278 -12.81 11.56 20.92
C GLU A 278 -13.86 10.95 20.01
N ASP A 279 -13.94 9.62 20.06
CA ASP A 279 -14.99 8.89 19.38
C ASP A 279 -16.39 9.22 19.89
N GLU A 280 -17.35 9.21 18.98
CA GLU A 280 -18.74 9.60 19.21
C GLU A 280 -19.72 8.43 19.31
N TYR A 281 -19.23 7.19 19.23
CA TYR A 281 -20.03 6.01 19.56
C TYR A 281 -20.15 5.83 21.08
N ALA A 282 -21.15 5.06 21.50
CA ALA A 282 -21.39 4.78 22.90
C ALA A 282 -20.22 4.03 23.54
N ILE A 283 -19.68 4.58 24.62
CA ILE A 283 -18.57 3.96 25.36
C ILE A 283 -19.06 3.25 26.62
N TYR A 284 -18.28 2.28 27.09
CA TYR A 284 -18.63 1.40 28.20
C TYR A 284 -17.46 1.22 29.18
N GLY A 285 -17.74 0.63 30.34
CA GLY A 285 -16.72 0.20 31.31
C GLY A 285 -15.87 1.36 31.86
N GLN A 286 -14.56 1.13 31.97
CA GLN A 286 -13.63 2.11 32.57
C GLN A 286 -13.55 3.42 31.75
N LYS A 287 -13.59 3.36 30.41
CA LYS A 287 -13.58 4.58 29.57
C LYS A 287 -14.80 5.44 29.86
N ALA A 288 -16.00 4.85 29.95
CA ALA A 288 -17.21 5.58 30.33
C ALA A 288 -17.12 6.15 31.75
N HIS A 289 -16.59 5.39 32.70
CA HIS A 289 -16.42 5.87 34.08
C HIS A 289 -15.47 7.08 34.15
N TRP A 290 -14.34 7.02 33.45
CA TRP A 290 -13.35 8.09 33.45
C TRP A 290 -13.84 9.34 32.71
N LEU A 291 -14.37 9.17 31.49
CA LEU A 291 -14.76 10.28 30.61
C LEU A 291 -16.09 10.92 31.03
N CYS A 292 -17.10 10.10 31.36
CA CYS A 292 -18.48 10.53 31.48
C CYS A 292 -18.96 10.81 32.92
N ASN A 293 -18.07 10.70 33.92
CA ASN A 293 -18.42 11.00 35.32
C ASN A 293 -17.90 12.36 35.81
N SER A 294 -17.22 13.12 34.96
CA SER A 294 -16.75 14.47 35.27
C SER A 294 -17.23 15.45 34.20
N LYS A 295 -17.62 16.65 34.63
CA LYS A 295 -18.14 17.70 33.75
C LYS A 295 -17.01 18.41 32.98
N GLY A 296 -17.36 19.13 31.92
CA GLY A 296 -16.48 20.03 31.18
C GLY A 296 -16.24 19.62 29.72
N LEU A 297 -15.48 20.44 29.01
CA LEU A 297 -15.00 20.15 27.66
C LEU A 297 -13.89 19.08 27.77
N LYS A 298 -14.18 17.87 27.30
CA LYS A 298 -13.28 16.70 27.39
C LYS A 298 -12.40 16.55 26.15
N ALA A 299 -12.94 16.90 25.00
CA ALA A 299 -12.27 16.87 23.71
C ALA A 299 -12.74 18.06 22.87
N PRO A 300 -12.02 18.42 21.78
CA PRO A 300 -12.48 19.45 20.85
C PRO A 300 -13.90 19.23 20.31
N ASN A 301 -14.35 17.96 20.24
CA ASN A 301 -15.68 17.56 19.80
C ASN A 301 -16.57 16.96 20.89
N LEU A 302 -16.17 16.97 22.17
CA LEU A 302 -16.95 16.34 23.24
C LEU A 302 -17.00 17.19 24.52
N PHE A 303 -18.22 17.57 24.90
CA PHE A 303 -18.53 18.21 26.17
C PHE A 303 -19.37 17.27 27.02
N VAL A 304 -19.07 17.15 28.31
CA VAL A 304 -19.81 16.31 29.24
C VAL A 304 -20.42 17.18 30.34
N GLY A 305 -21.72 17.09 30.60
CA GLY A 305 -22.38 17.89 31.63
C GLY A 305 -23.87 18.13 31.38
N LEU A 306 -24.31 19.34 31.70
CA LEU A 306 -25.69 19.79 31.49
C LEU A 306 -25.78 20.59 30.19
N ALA A 307 -26.93 20.54 29.51
CA ALA A 307 -27.13 21.14 28.19
C ALA A 307 -26.88 22.65 28.18
N GLU A 308 -27.30 23.35 29.22
CA GLU A 308 -27.14 24.80 29.38
C GLU A 308 -25.67 25.25 29.47
N ASN A 309 -24.75 24.34 29.78
CA ASN A 309 -23.31 24.62 29.86
C ASN A 309 -22.53 24.14 28.62
N ALA A 310 -23.19 23.44 27.70
CA ALA A 310 -22.55 22.99 26.47
C ALA A 310 -22.29 24.19 25.54
N PRO A 311 -21.25 24.12 24.68
CA PRO A 311 -21.02 25.17 23.70
C PRO A 311 -22.24 25.41 22.80
N GLN A 312 -22.47 26.65 22.41
CA GLN A 312 -23.64 27.02 21.63
C GLN A 312 -23.74 26.21 20.34
N GLY A 313 -24.93 25.68 20.06
CA GLY A 313 -25.22 24.87 18.86
C GLY A 313 -24.82 23.40 18.99
N TRP A 314 -24.22 22.98 20.11
CA TRP A 314 -23.93 21.57 20.34
C TRP A 314 -25.20 20.81 20.76
N VAL A 315 -25.27 19.55 20.36
CA VAL A 315 -26.43 18.68 20.53
C VAL A 315 -26.05 17.43 21.31
N LYS A 316 -27.03 16.77 21.91
CA LYS A 316 -26.80 15.57 22.73
C LYS A 316 -26.10 14.47 21.91
N SER A 317 -25.01 13.94 22.46
CA SER A 317 -24.24 12.81 21.92
C SER A 317 -24.59 11.51 22.65
N VAL A 318 -24.46 10.39 21.94
CA VAL A 318 -24.64 9.04 22.51
C VAL A 318 -23.39 8.53 23.23
N THR A 319 -22.24 9.21 23.10
CA THR A 319 -20.96 8.78 23.70
C THR A 319 -21.12 8.38 25.17
N CYS A 320 -21.75 9.23 25.99
CA CYS A 320 -21.92 9.01 27.42
C CYS A 320 -23.28 8.41 27.81
N GLN A 321 -23.97 7.70 26.91
CA GLN A 321 -25.26 7.07 27.24
C GLN A 321 -25.19 6.04 28.39
N ASN A 322 -23.99 5.49 28.65
CA ASN A 322 -23.74 4.55 29.76
C ASN A 322 -22.96 5.20 30.92
N GLY A 323 -22.83 6.53 30.93
CA GLY A 323 -22.15 7.32 31.97
C GLY A 323 -23.11 7.94 32.98
N LYS A 324 -22.58 8.67 33.96
CA LYS A 324 -23.40 9.44 34.92
C LYS A 324 -23.92 10.76 34.36
N LEU A 325 -23.23 11.33 33.39
CA LEU A 325 -23.52 12.64 32.81
C LEU A 325 -23.79 12.51 31.31
N ASP A 326 -24.62 13.41 30.80
CA ASP A 326 -24.87 13.52 29.36
C ASP A 326 -23.63 14.09 28.64
N ALA A 327 -23.47 13.70 27.38
CA ALA A 327 -22.49 14.27 26.47
C ALA A 327 -23.16 15.09 25.37
N PHE A 328 -22.42 16.05 24.83
CA PHE A 328 -22.82 16.93 23.75
C PHE A 328 -21.70 17.00 22.72
N LYS A 329 -22.08 17.15 21.45
CA LYS A 329 -21.19 17.21 20.30
C LYS A 329 -21.57 18.32 19.30
N PRO A 330 -20.66 18.76 18.42
CA PRO A 330 -20.87 19.91 17.54
C PRO A 330 -22.01 19.77 16.53
N ALA A 331 -22.33 18.56 16.08
CA ALA A 331 -23.21 18.33 14.94
C ALA A 331 -24.34 17.34 15.24
N LEU A 332 -25.53 17.60 14.67
CA LEU A 332 -26.69 16.70 14.71
C LEU A 332 -26.49 15.47 13.82
N LYS A 333 -25.85 15.64 12.66
CA LYS A 333 -25.55 14.54 11.75
C LYS A 333 -24.45 13.65 12.32
N TRP A 334 -24.38 12.43 11.82
CA TRP A 334 -23.24 11.56 12.06
C TRP A 334 -21.95 12.23 11.56
N SER A 335 -20.88 12.10 12.34
CA SER A 335 -19.57 12.69 12.07
C SER A 335 -18.56 11.59 11.73
N LYS A 336 -17.39 11.98 11.22
CA LYS A 336 -16.25 11.08 11.05
C LYS A 336 -15.81 10.44 12.38
N MET A 337 -16.01 11.10 13.51
CA MET A 337 -15.71 10.54 14.84
C MET A 337 -16.77 9.53 15.31
N GLN A 338 -17.90 9.42 14.62
CA GLN A 338 -18.92 8.40 14.90
C GLN A 338 -18.83 7.22 13.91
N PHE A 339 -18.59 7.52 12.64
CA PHE A 339 -18.38 6.54 11.58
C PHE A 339 -17.22 7.02 10.70
N GLN A 340 -16.09 6.32 10.76
CA GLN A 340 -14.84 6.71 10.11
C GLN A 340 -14.97 6.88 8.60
N GLU A 341 -15.90 6.17 7.94
CA GLU A 341 -16.15 6.21 6.50
C GLU A 341 -16.79 7.53 6.03
N LEU A 342 -17.32 8.33 6.94
CA LEU A 342 -17.93 9.62 6.59
C LEU A 342 -16.86 10.68 6.31
N PRO A 343 -17.06 11.55 5.30
CA PRO A 343 -16.11 12.62 5.02
C PRO A 343 -16.01 13.61 6.19
N LEU A 344 -14.84 14.23 6.34
CA LEU A 344 -14.65 15.31 7.32
C LEU A 344 -15.54 16.51 6.97
N SER A 345 -16.43 16.89 7.88
CA SER A 345 -17.29 18.06 7.70
C SER A 345 -16.54 19.36 8.00
N GLU A 346 -16.98 20.45 7.40
CA GLU A 346 -16.35 21.76 7.58
C GLU A 346 -16.35 22.22 9.05
N GLN A 347 -17.41 21.90 9.79
CA GLN A 347 -17.50 22.21 11.22
C GLN A 347 -16.41 21.49 12.03
N TYR A 348 -16.12 20.23 11.74
CA TYR A 348 -15.06 19.48 12.44
C TYR A 348 -13.67 19.92 11.96
N ARG A 349 -13.51 20.26 10.68
CA ARG A 349 -12.27 20.84 10.16
C ARG A 349 -11.92 22.13 10.91
N GLN A 350 -12.88 23.04 11.11
CA GLN A 350 -12.65 24.29 11.84
C GLN A 350 -12.29 24.06 13.32
N LEU A 351 -12.96 23.11 13.99
CA LEU A 351 -12.59 22.72 15.35
C LEU A 351 -11.17 22.17 15.42
N TRP A 352 -10.79 21.38 14.41
CA TRP A 352 -9.48 20.77 14.34
C TRP A 352 -8.37 21.80 14.07
N GLN A 353 -8.58 22.72 13.12
CA GLN A 353 -7.67 23.85 12.86
C GLN A 353 -7.45 24.68 14.14
N LYS A 354 -8.53 25.04 14.84
CA LYS A 354 -8.44 25.81 16.08
C LYS A 354 -7.61 25.08 17.14
N LYS A 355 -7.82 23.76 17.29
CA LYS A 355 -7.09 22.95 18.25
C LYS A 355 -5.60 22.84 17.91
N VAL A 356 -5.28 22.52 16.66
CA VAL A 356 -3.89 22.45 16.17
C VAL A 356 -3.18 23.79 16.38
N GLN A 357 -3.83 24.91 16.05
CA GLN A 357 -3.27 26.24 16.25
C GLN A 357 -3.04 26.56 17.73
N GLN A 358 -3.99 26.22 18.59
CA GLN A 358 -3.88 26.43 20.04
C GLN A 358 -2.69 25.65 20.62
N ASP A 359 -2.56 24.37 20.29
CA ASP A 359 -1.49 23.52 20.81
C ASP A 359 -0.12 23.99 20.34
N TRP A 360 -0.02 24.38 19.07
CA TRP A 360 1.20 24.96 18.51
C TRP A 360 1.62 26.24 19.26
N LEU A 361 0.69 27.18 19.49
CA LEU A 361 0.99 28.42 20.24
C LEU A 361 1.48 28.14 21.67
N ILE A 362 0.89 27.14 22.34
CA ILE A 362 1.31 26.74 23.69
C ILE A 362 2.75 26.21 23.67
N GLU A 363 3.11 25.38 22.70
CA GLU A 363 4.48 24.87 22.57
C GLU A 363 5.48 25.98 22.24
N GLN A 364 5.14 26.90 21.34
CA GLN A 364 6.00 28.05 21.04
C GLN A 364 6.26 28.93 22.29
N GLN A 365 5.25 29.13 23.13
CA GLN A 365 5.41 29.86 24.39
C GLN A 365 6.32 29.12 25.38
N LYS A 366 6.18 27.79 25.51
CA LYS A 366 7.07 26.98 26.36
C LYS A 366 8.53 27.09 25.91
N LEU A 367 8.77 27.00 24.60
CA LEU A 367 10.12 27.14 24.03
C LEU A 367 10.72 28.51 24.29
N ALA A 368 9.95 29.59 24.09
CA ALA A 368 10.38 30.96 24.37
C ALA A 368 10.73 31.15 25.86
N ASN A 369 9.90 30.65 26.77
CA ASN A 369 10.15 30.73 28.21
C ASN A 369 11.41 29.97 28.64
N ASN A 370 11.64 28.77 28.07
CA ASN A 370 12.83 27.97 28.36
C ASN A 370 14.12 28.58 27.80
N ALA A 371 14.05 29.30 26.68
CA ALA A 371 15.20 30.04 26.16
C ALA A 371 15.58 31.20 27.09
N GLN A 372 14.60 31.86 27.70
CA GLN A 372 14.81 33.01 28.58
C GLN A 372 15.36 32.62 29.96
N THR A 373 15.06 31.42 30.47
CA THR A 373 15.67 30.88 31.70
C THR A 373 17.09 30.37 31.53
N ASN A 374 17.55 30.09 30.31
CA ASN A 374 18.94 29.67 30.05
C ASN A 374 19.89 30.84 29.75
N ILE A 375 19.36 32.07 29.65
CA ILE A 375 20.13 33.31 29.39
C ILE A 375 20.34 34.11 30.70
N ASN A 376 19.57 33.81 31.75
CA ASN A 376 19.76 34.33 33.11
C ASN A 376 20.50 33.30 33.97
#